data_AF-A0A3D5HEV7-F1
#
_entry.id   AF-A0A3D5HEV7-F1
#
_cell.length_a   1.000
_cell.length_b   1.000
_cell.length_c   1.000
_cell.angle_alpha   90.00
_cell.angle_beta   90.00
_cell.angle_gamma   90.00
#
_symmetry.space_group_name_H-M   'P 1'
#
loop_
_entity.id
_entity.type
_entity.pdbx_description
1 polymer ?
#
loop_
_entity_poly.entity_id
_entity_poly.type
_entity_poly.pdbx_seq_one_letter_code
_entity_poly.pdbx_strand_id
1 'polypeptide(L)'
;RVKNRKILAPMLNELTQQNSTQFWLEGLEKLQVPCGPVNTIKDVFDDPQIQHREMEISMPHPLSGKGQVSLIGSPVKMSATPVSYRNAPPTLGQHTDEILEEVLGMDEDERRVLANNGVV
;
A
#
# COMPACT_ATOMS: atom_id res chain seq x y z
N ARG A 1 -11.77 -1.45 -35.28
CA ARG A 1 -10.68 -1.57 -34.27
C ARG A 1 -10.69 -2.91 -33.53
N VAL A 2 -11.69 -3.23 -32.69
CA VAL A 2 -11.69 -4.45 -31.85
C VAL A 2 -11.55 -5.76 -32.65
N LYS A 3 -12.31 -5.90 -33.76
CA LYS A 3 -12.21 -7.06 -34.66
C LYS A 3 -10.79 -7.29 -35.22
N ASN A 4 -10.00 -6.22 -35.36
CA ASN A 4 -8.65 -6.24 -35.92
C ASN A 4 -7.55 -6.22 -34.85
N ARG A 5 -7.89 -6.39 -33.56
CA ARG A 5 -6.92 -6.28 -32.46
C ARG A 5 -5.72 -7.22 -32.62
N LYS A 6 -5.95 -8.43 -33.14
CA LYS A 6 -4.91 -9.44 -33.37
C LYS A 6 -3.85 -8.98 -34.39
N ILE A 7 -4.22 -8.10 -35.32
CA ILE A 7 -3.31 -7.53 -36.33
C ILE A 7 -2.67 -6.25 -35.79
N LEU A 8 -3.46 -5.38 -35.15
CA LEU A 8 -2.99 -4.07 -34.69
C LEU A 8 -2.04 -4.14 -33.49
N ALA A 9 -2.24 -5.07 -32.55
CA ALA A 9 -1.42 -5.12 -31.33
C ALA A 9 0.06 -5.46 -31.61
N PRO A 10 0.40 -6.46 -32.45
CA PRO A 10 1.80 -6.72 -32.83
C PRO A 10 2.47 -5.50 -33.49
N MET A 11 1.78 -4.85 -34.43
CA MET A 11 2.31 -3.66 -35.12
C MET A 11 2.61 -2.51 -34.14
N LEU A 12 1.72 -2.28 -33.17
CA LEU A 12 1.93 -1.28 -32.12
C LEU A 12 3.09 -1.65 -31.19
N ASN A 13 3.23 -2.93 -30.84
CA ASN A 13 4.36 -3.39 -30.02
C ASN A 13 5.69 -3.17 -30.75
N GLU A 14 5.78 -3.55 -32.02
CA GLU A 14 6.97 -3.31 -32.84
C GLU A 14 7.30 -1.81 -32.96
N LEU A 15 6.29 -0.96 -33.14
CA LEU A 15 6.48 0.48 -33.23
C LEU A 15 6.94 1.10 -31.92
N THR A 16 6.27 0.79 -30.81
CA THR A 16 6.54 1.38 -29.49
C THR A 16 7.93 1.01 -28.97
N GLN A 17 8.50 -0.13 -29.38
CA GLN A 17 9.87 -0.53 -29.02
C GLN A 17 10.97 0.31 -29.68
N GLN A 18 10.66 1.07 -30.74
CA GLN A 18 11.66 1.83 -31.50
C GLN A 18 12.16 3.08 -30.78
N ASN A 19 11.46 3.53 -29.73
CA ASN A 19 11.82 4.73 -28.97
C ASN A 19 11.61 4.52 -27.47
N SER A 20 12.18 5.41 -26.65
CA SER A 20 12.03 5.35 -25.20
C SER A 20 10.60 5.67 -24.74
N THR A 21 10.26 5.23 -23.54
CA THR A 21 8.99 5.61 -22.89
C THR A 21 8.80 7.12 -22.86
N GLN A 22 9.86 7.88 -22.53
CA GLN A 22 9.81 9.35 -22.45
C GLN A 22 9.46 9.98 -23.80
N PHE A 23 10.06 9.49 -24.89
CA PHE A 23 9.75 9.98 -26.24
C PHE A 23 8.26 9.82 -26.56
N TRP A 24 7.68 8.66 -26.25
CA TRP A 24 6.27 8.42 -26.50
C TRP A 24 5.37 9.25 -25.58
N LEU A 25 5.69 9.37 -24.29
CA LEU A 25 4.90 10.19 -23.36
C LEU A 25 4.82 11.64 -23.82
N GLU A 26 5.95 12.28 -24.14
CA GLU A 26 5.97 13.68 -24.59
C GLU A 26 5.22 13.90 -25.91
N GLY A 27 5.31 12.94 -26.84
CA GLY A 27 4.61 13.02 -28.12
C GLY A 27 3.10 12.82 -27.99
N LEU A 28 2.69 11.81 -27.21
CA LEU A 28 1.29 11.44 -27.02
C LEU A 28 0.54 12.45 -26.14
N GLU A 29 1.19 13.02 -25.12
CA GLU A 29 0.61 14.07 -24.26
C GLU A 29 0.24 15.32 -25.06
N LYS A 30 1.11 15.77 -25.98
CA LYS A 30 0.84 16.90 -26.90
C LYS A 30 -0.39 16.66 -27.78
N LEU A 31 -0.70 15.39 -28.05
CA LEU A 31 -1.87 14.96 -28.82
C LEU A 31 -3.07 14.61 -27.93
N GLN A 32 -2.98 14.85 -26.62
CA GLN A 32 -3.99 14.51 -25.61
C GLN A 32 -4.38 13.02 -25.61
N VAL A 33 -3.45 12.16 -26.00
CA VAL A 33 -3.64 10.71 -25.92
C VAL A 33 -3.32 10.28 -24.48
N PRO A 34 -4.26 9.66 -23.76
CA PRO A 34 -4.00 9.21 -22.39
C PRO A 34 -3.01 8.05 -22.40
N CYS A 35 -1.83 8.29 -21.85
CA CYS A 35 -0.78 7.30 -21.65
C CYS A 35 -0.03 7.59 -20.35
N GLY A 36 0.59 6.56 -19.79
CA GLY A 36 1.44 6.67 -18.61
C GLY A 36 2.51 5.57 -18.63
N PRO A 37 3.64 5.79 -17.94
CA PRO A 37 4.66 4.76 -17.80
C PRO A 37 4.15 3.59 -16.97
N VAL A 38 4.78 2.43 -17.15
CA VAL A 38 4.65 1.31 -16.19
C VAL A 38 5.74 1.50 -15.14
N ASN A 39 5.33 1.98 -13.95
CA ASN A 39 6.26 2.32 -12.87
C ASN A 39 6.74 1.07 -12.11
N THR A 40 8.02 1.07 -11.72
CA THR A 40 8.52 0.15 -10.68
C THR A 40 8.08 0.64 -9.29
N ILE A 41 8.24 -0.19 -8.26
CA ILE A 41 7.93 0.21 -6.88
C ILE A 41 8.74 1.44 -6.46
N LYS A 42 10.01 1.52 -6.88
CA LYS A 42 10.84 2.71 -6.61
C LYS A 42 10.25 3.96 -7.28
N ASP A 43 9.89 3.86 -8.55
CA ASP A 43 9.32 4.99 -9.30
C ASP A 43 8.01 5.47 -8.68
N VAL A 44 7.20 4.56 -8.12
CA VAL A 44 5.96 4.92 -7.41
C VAL A 44 6.26 5.79 -6.19
N PHE A 45 7.19 5.41 -5.32
CA PHE A 45 7.48 6.19 -4.10
C PHE A 45 8.27 7.49 -4.37
N ASP A 46 8.98 7.54 -5.49
CA ASP A 46 9.65 8.77 -5.96
C ASP A 46 8.68 9.71 -6.71
N ASP A 47 7.46 9.27 -7.04
CA ASP A 47 6.48 10.07 -7.79
C ASP A 47 6.02 11.31 -6.99
N PRO A 48 6.09 12.52 -7.56
CA PRO A 48 5.70 13.75 -6.87
C PRO A 48 4.25 13.73 -6.35
N GLN A 49 3.34 13.07 -7.06
CA GLN A 49 1.94 12.97 -6.65
C GLN A 49 1.77 12.00 -5.47
N ILE A 50 2.54 10.91 -5.42
CA ILE A 50 2.54 9.98 -4.28
C ILE A 50 3.08 10.66 -3.02
N GLN A 51 4.15 11.43 -3.16
CA GLN A 51 4.71 12.24 -2.07
C GLN A 51 3.77 13.35 -1.62
N HIS A 52 3.22 14.12 -2.58
CA HIS A 52 2.25 15.18 -2.30
C HIS A 52 1.01 14.66 -1.57
N ARG A 53 0.60 13.42 -1.88
CA ARG A 53 -0.53 12.76 -1.23
C ARG A 53 -0.16 12.01 0.04
N GLU A 54 1.10 12.01 0.48
CA GLU A 54 1.56 11.33 1.69
C GLU A 54 1.13 9.84 1.71
N MET A 55 1.35 9.16 0.59
CA MET A 55 0.89 7.79 0.38
C MET A 55 1.82 6.73 0.97
N GLU A 56 3.00 7.13 1.46
CA GLU A 56 3.87 6.32 2.29
C GLU A 56 3.85 6.89 3.71
N ILE A 57 3.55 6.05 4.70
CA ILE A 57 3.63 6.41 6.12
C ILE A 57 4.69 5.54 6.80
N SER A 58 5.35 6.10 7.80
CA SER A 58 6.30 5.36 8.63
C SER A 58 5.80 5.28 10.06
N MET A 59 5.84 4.10 10.66
CA MET A 59 5.40 3.87 12.04
C MET A 59 6.46 3.07 12.82
N PRO A 60 6.75 3.44 14.09
CA PRO A 60 7.57 2.61 14.96
C PRO A 60 6.96 1.22 15.15
N HIS A 61 7.77 0.17 15.02
CA HIS A 61 7.27 -1.20 15.21
C HIS A 61 8.35 -2.07 15.89
N PRO A 62 8.00 -2.77 16.98
CA PRO A 62 8.97 -3.48 17.83
C PRO A 62 9.71 -4.60 17.11
N LEU A 63 9.06 -5.27 16.14
CA LEU A 63 9.69 -6.35 15.36
C LEU A 63 10.41 -5.86 14.10
N SER A 64 10.43 -4.55 13.83
CA SER A 64 11.19 -4.06 12.68
C SER A 64 12.66 -3.99 13.03
N GLY A 65 13.52 -4.64 12.23
CA GLY A 65 14.97 -4.54 12.38
C GLY A 65 15.52 -3.12 12.23
N LYS A 66 14.75 -2.20 11.65
CA LYS A 66 15.09 -0.77 11.51
C LYS A 66 14.33 0.13 12.51
N GLY A 67 13.57 -0.46 13.43
CA GLY A 67 12.74 0.25 14.41
C GLY A 67 11.46 0.90 13.84
N GLN A 68 11.32 0.99 12.52
CA GLN A 68 10.14 1.52 11.84
C GLN A 68 9.70 0.63 10.66
N VAL A 69 8.43 0.71 10.29
CA VAL A 69 7.85 0.05 9.10
C VAL A 69 7.26 1.10 8.17
N SER A 70 7.54 0.98 6.87
CA SER A 70 6.83 1.73 5.83
C SER A 70 5.52 1.02 5.50
N LEU A 71 4.42 1.77 5.49
CA LEU A 71 3.09 1.28 5.15
C LEU A 71 2.47 2.20 4.09
N ILE A 72 1.47 1.69 3.38
CA ILE A 72 0.69 2.49 2.43
C ILE A 72 -0.36 3.29 3.18
N GLY A 73 -0.36 4.60 2.99
CA GLY A 73 -1.38 5.50 3.50
C GLY A 73 -2.73 5.33 2.80
N SER A 74 -3.80 5.76 3.46
CA SER A 74 -5.14 5.85 2.89
C SER A 74 -5.14 6.79 1.68
N PRO A 75 -5.72 6.35 0.53
CA PRO A 75 -5.85 7.21 -0.65
C PRO A 75 -6.93 8.30 -0.45
N VAL A 76 -7.81 8.14 0.53
CA VAL A 76 -8.91 9.08 0.82
C VAL A 76 -8.41 10.15 1.79
N LYS A 77 -8.47 11.40 1.35
CA LYS A 77 -8.14 12.58 2.16
C LYS A 77 -9.43 13.33 2.47
N MET A 78 -9.79 13.39 3.75
CA MET A 78 -11.01 14.05 4.23
C MET A 78 -10.63 15.34 4.96
N SER A 79 -11.24 16.46 4.60
CA SER A 79 -10.92 17.77 5.18
C SER A 79 -11.44 17.94 6.61
N ALA A 80 -12.62 17.41 6.92
CA ALA A 80 -13.24 17.52 8.25
C ALA A 80 -12.74 16.44 9.23
N THR A 81 -12.45 15.24 8.75
CA THR A 81 -11.99 14.11 9.56
C THR A 81 -10.77 13.44 8.93
N PRO A 82 -9.59 14.09 8.94
CA PRO A 82 -8.38 13.53 8.36
C PRO A 82 -8.06 12.14 8.92
N VAL A 83 -7.45 11.30 8.08
CA VAL A 83 -7.01 9.96 8.51
C VAL A 83 -5.89 10.10 9.54
N SER A 84 -5.99 9.32 10.62
CA SER A 84 -5.00 9.28 11.70
C SER A 84 -4.47 7.85 11.84
N TYR A 85 -3.14 7.71 11.84
CA TYR A 85 -2.45 6.42 12.03
C TYR A 85 -1.88 6.39 13.44
N ARG A 86 -2.58 5.69 14.34
CA ARG A 86 -2.24 5.69 15.78
C ARG A 86 -1.34 4.53 16.17
N ASN A 87 -1.64 3.33 15.67
CA ASN A 87 -0.96 2.10 16.06
C ASN A 87 -0.38 1.43 14.82
N ALA A 88 0.87 0.97 14.93
CA ALA A 88 1.44 0.07 13.94
C ALA A 88 0.70 -1.28 13.97
N PRO A 89 0.84 -2.13 12.94
CA PRO A 89 0.27 -3.47 12.96
C PRO A 89 0.63 -4.20 14.27
N PRO A 90 -0.32 -4.88 14.92
CA PRO A 90 -0.05 -5.54 16.19
C PRO A 90 0.88 -6.73 16.02
N THR A 91 1.70 -7.01 17.02
CA THR A 91 2.42 -8.29 17.10
C THR A 91 1.45 -9.43 17.41
N LEU A 92 1.88 -10.65 17.15
CA LEU A 92 1.13 -11.84 17.54
C LEU A 92 0.84 -11.79 19.05
N GLY A 93 -0.45 -11.87 19.42
CA GLY A 93 -0.91 -11.86 20.81
C GLY A 93 -0.81 -10.52 21.55
N GLN A 94 -0.47 -9.40 20.88
CA GLN A 94 -0.18 -8.13 21.55
C GLN A 94 -1.32 -7.63 22.47
N HIS A 95 -2.57 -7.83 22.06
CA HIS A 95 -3.75 -7.35 22.78
C HIS A 95 -4.58 -8.52 23.37
N THR A 96 -4.02 -9.73 23.48
CA THR A 96 -4.76 -10.88 24.01
C THR A 96 -5.30 -10.60 25.40
N ASP A 97 -4.44 -10.20 26.34
CA ASP A 97 -4.84 -9.95 27.73
C ASP A 97 -5.84 -8.79 27.84
N GLU A 98 -5.60 -7.69 27.11
CA GLU A 98 -6.49 -6.52 27.04
C GLU A 98 -7.90 -6.94 26.61
N ILE A 99 -8.03 -7.76 25.57
CA ILE A 99 -9.34 -8.18 25.07
C ILE A 99 -10.01 -9.20 26.00
N LEU A 100 -9.26 -10.16 26.56
CA LEU A 100 -9.82 -11.13 27.51
C LEU A 100 -10.34 -10.44 28.78
N GLU A 101 -9.65 -9.39 29.24
CA GLU A 101 -10.07 -8.60 30.39
C GLU A 101 -11.21 -7.64 30.06
N GLU A 102 -11.00 -6.72 29.11
CA GLU A 102 -11.92 -5.60 28.89
C GLU A 102 -13.19 -5.99 28.14
N VAL A 103 -13.09 -6.96 27.22
CA VAL A 103 -14.22 -7.36 26.37
C VAL A 103 -14.93 -8.58 26.94
N LEU A 104 -14.19 -9.58 27.43
CA LEU A 104 -14.78 -10.81 27.98
C LEU A 104 -14.97 -10.78 29.50
N GLY A 105 -14.39 -9.81 30.21
CA GLY A 105 -14.53 -9.68 31.66
C GLY A 105 -13.84 -10.79 32.44
N MET A 106 -12.86 -11.48 31.82
CA MET A 106 -12.18 -12.60 32.46
C MET A 106 -11.19 -12.10 33.50
N ASP A 107 -11.16 -12.74 34.65
CA ASP A 107 -10.18 -12.41 35.69
C ASP A 107 -8.79 -13.01 35.39
N GLU A 108 -7.79 -12.65 36.20
CA GLU A 108 -6.40 -13.10 36.01
C GLU A 108 -6.26 -14.62 36.07
N ASP A 109 -7.06 -15.29 36.91
CA ASP A 109 -6.99 -16.74 37.08
C ASP A 109 -7.54 -17.47 35.85
N GLU A 110 -8.68 -17.01 35.32
CA GLU A 110 -9.27 -17.55 34.10
C GLU A 110 -8.34 -17.37 32.89
N ARG A 111 -7.71 -16.20 32.74
CA ARG A 111 -6.74 -15.94 31.66
C ARG A 111 -5.51 -16.84 31.77
N ARG A 112 -4.99 -17.04 32.98
CA ARG A 112 -3.85 -17.93 33.23
C ARG A 112 -4.15 -19.38 32.86
N VAL A 113 -5.38 -19.86 33.09
CA VAL A 113 -5.79 -21.21 32.67
C VAL A 113 -5.74 -21.36 31.15
N LEU A 114 -6.21 -20.37 30.39
CA LEU A 114 -6.16 -20.40 28.93
C LEU A 114 -4.72 -20.44 28.40
N ALA A 115 -3.83 -19.61 28.96
CA ALA A 115 -2.42 -19.57 28.57
C ALA A 115 -1.71 -20.91 28.87
N ASN A 116 -1.94 -21.48 30.06
CA ASN A 116 -1.35 -22.77 30.45
C ASN A 116 -1.84 -23.94 29.58
N ASN A 117 -3.07 -23.86 29.08
CA ASN A 117 -3.64 -24.86 28.18
C ASN A 117 -3.23 -24.64 26.70
N GLY A 118 -2.45 -23.61 26.38
CA GLY A 118 -2.04 -23.28 25.02
C GLY A 118 -3.19 -22.85 24.11
N VAL A 119 -4.28 -22.35 24.70
CA VAL A 119 -5.45 -21.82 23.95
C VAL A 119 -5.14 -20.42 23.41
N VAL A 120 -4.35 -19.65 24.17
CA VAL A 120 -3.84 -18.33 23.83
C VAL A 120 -2.34 -18.24 24.07
#